data_AF-A0A849X4K5-F1
#
_entry.id   AF-A0A849X4K5-F1
#
_cell.length_a   1.000
_cell.length_b   1.000
_cell.length_c   1.000
_cell.angle_alpha   90.00
_cell.angle_beta   90.00
_cell.angle_gamma   90.00
#
_symmetry.space_group_name_H-M   'P 1'
#
loop_
_entity.id
_entity.type
_entity.pdbx_description
1 polymer ?
#
loop_
_entity_poly.entity_id
_entity_poly.type
_entity_poly.pdbx_seq_one_letter_code
_entity_poly.pdbx_strand_id
1 'polypeptide(L)' 'MNNELRVRLASFEGPLDLLLYLIQKDEIDIRNIKIAEITEQYLKHLDLMREYNLDIAGDFLLMASTLI' A
#
# COMPACT_ATOMS: atom_id res chain seq x y z
N MET A 1 7.50 29.09 3.33
CA MET A 1 6.67 28.74 4.51
C MET A 1 6.05 27.40 4.25
N ASN A 2 6.26 26.49 5.20
CA ASN A 2 6.06 25.05 5.12
C ASN A 2 4.66 24.71 4.59
N ASN A 3 4.59 24.14 3.39
CA ASN A 3 3.37 23.48 2.95
C ASN A 3 3.38 22.13 3.63
N GLU A 4 2.77 22.11 4.81
CA GLU A 4 2.50 20.96 5.65
C GLU A 4 2.21 19.77 4.74
N LEU A 5 2.96 18.68 4.94
CA LEU A 5 2.70 17.36 4.40
C LEU A 5 1.27 16.99 4.80
N ARG A 6 0.30 17.44 3.99
CA ARG A 6 -1.05 16.91 3.98
C ARG A 6 -0.83 15.45 3.67
N VAL A 7 -0.98 14.63 4.70
CA VAL A 7 -1.25 13.21 4.58
C VAL A 7 -2.52 13.13 3.72
N ARG A 8 -2.36 13.19 2.40
CA ARG A 8 -3.34 12.66 1.48
C ARG A 8 -3.28 11.18 1.79
N LEU A 9 -4.19 10.72 2.65
CA LEU A 9 -4.75 9.39 2.48
C LEU A 9 -5.17 9.38 1.01
N ALA A 10 -4.31 8.84 0.14
CA ALA A 10 -4.73 8.53 -1.21
C ALA A 10 -5.90 7.58 -0.98
N SER A 11 -7.11 8.01 -1.33
CA SER A 11 -8.23 7.10 -1.45
C SER A 11 -7.89 6.17 -2.62
N PHE A 12 -7.12 5.13 -2.33
CA PHE A 12 -6.77 4.12 -3.30
C PHE A 12 -8.06 3.46 -3.76
N GLU A 13 -8.25 3.39 -5.08
CA GLU A 13 -9.47 2.79 -5.64
C GLU A 13 -9.51 1.27 -5.46
N GLY A 14 -8.39 0.67 -5.07
CA GLY A 14 -8.28 -0.75 -4.77
C GLY A 14 -6.86 -1.21 -4.43
N PRO A 15 -6.66 -2.52 -4.22
CA PRO A 15 -5.38 -3.08 -3.81
C PRO A 15 -4.28 -2.96 -4.87
N LEU A 16 -4.64 -2.98 -6.17
CA LEU A 16 -3.69 -2.81 -7.26
C LEU A 16 -3.13 -1.38 -7.32
N ASP A 17 -3.97 -0.38 -7.07
CA ASP A 17 -3.54 1.03 -7.04
C ASP A 17 -2.57 1.28 -5.87
N LEU A 18 -2.87 0.68 -4.71
CA LEU A 18 -1.93 0.67 -3.58
C LEU A 18 -0.60 0.00 -3.94
N LEU A 19 -0.61 -1.14 -4.64
CA LEU A 19 0.62 -1.80 -5.08
C LEU A 19 1.42 -0.93 -6.06
N LEU A 20 0.77 -0.33 -7.05
CA LEU A 20 1.42 0.58 -8.01
C LEU A 20 2.04 1.79 -7.30
N TYR A 21 1.34 2.34 -6.31
CA TYR A 21 1.86 3.40 -5.48
C TYR A 21 3.12 2.97 -4.71
N LEU A 22 3.13 1.78 -4.10
CA LEU A 22 4.28 1.26 -3.38
C LEU A 22 5.49 1.02 -4.31
N ILE A 23 5.25 0.49 -5.51
CA ILE A 23 6.28 0.30 -6.54
C ILE A 23 6.89 1.65 -6.96
N GLN A 24 6.05 2.64 -7.23
CA GLN A 24 6.50 3.98 -7.65
C GLN A 24 7.23 4.72 -6.53
N LYS A 25 6.77 4.59 -5.29
CA LYS A 25 7.33 5.27 -4.13
C LYS A 25 8.77 4.85 -3.84
N ASP A 26 9.08 3.57 -4.01
CA ASP A 26 10.40 3.03 -3.70
C ASP A 26 11.37 3.08 -4.89
N GLU A 27 10.99 3.72 -6.01
CA GLU A 27 11.77 3.78 -7.26
C GLU A 27 12.25 2.38 -7.71
N ILE A 28 11.49 1.33 -7.37
CA ILE A 28 11.86 -0.05 -7.65
C ILE A 28 11.73 -0.26 -9.16
N ASP A 29 12.83 -0.68 -9.80
CA ASP A 29 12.76 -1.17 -11.17
C ASP A 29 11.77 -2.35 -11.19
N ILE A 30 10.64 -2.18 -11.88
CA ILE A 30 9.53 -3.14 -11.90
C ILE A 30 9.99 -4.55 -12.31
N ARG A 31 11.13 -4.65 -13.00
CA ARG A 31 11.74 -5.88 -13.48
C ARG A 31 12.47 -6.66 -12.39
N ASN A 32 12.80 -6.02 -11.26
CA ASN A 32 13.50 -6.58 -10.11
C ASN A 32 12.71 -6.40 -8.80
N ILE A 33 11.37 -6.33 -8.87
CA ILE A 33 10.54 -6.28 -7.65
C ILE A 33 10.74 -7.58 -6.88
N LYS A 34 11.37 -7.47 -5.70
CA LYS A 34 11.32 -8.55 -4.72
C LYS A 34 9.92 -8.57 -4.13
N ILE A 35 9.14 -9.59 -4.51
CA ILE A 35 7.76 -9.76 -4.03
C ILE A 35 7.69 -9.70 -2.50
N ALA A 36 8.69 -10.22 -1.80
CA ALA A 36 8.78 -10.13 -0.34
C ALA A 36 8.78 -8.69 0.20
N GLU A 37 9.55 -7.78 -0.40
CA GLU A 37 9.67 -6.39 0.06
C GLU A 37 8.35 -5.63 -0.16
N ILE A 38 7.69 -5.83 -1.30
CA ILE A 38 6.41 -5.18 -1.56
C ILE A 38 5.26 -5.77 -0.73
N THR A 39 5.32 -7.07 -0.44
CA THR A 39 4.34 -7.73 0.43
C THR A 39 4.43 -7.19 1.84
N GLU A 40 5.63 -7.03 2.38
CA GLU A 40 5.84 -6.45 3.71
C GLU A 40 5.30 -5.02 3.80
N GLN A 41 5.55 -4.21 2.76
CA GLN A 41 5.03 -2.85 2.70
C GLN A 41 3.51 -2.79 2.57
N TYR A 42 2.93 -3.67 1.76
CA TYR A 42 1.49 -3.78 1.59
C TYR A 42 0.81 -4.14 2.92
N LEU A 43 1.33 -5.13 3.64
CA LEU A 43 0.83 -5.54 4.95
C LEU A 43 0.96 -4.41 5.99
N LYS A 44 2.10 -3.71 6.00
CA LYS A 44 2.30 -2.55 6.89
C LYS A 44 1.28 -1.44 6.62
N HIS A 45 0.91 -1.23 5.36
CA HIS A 45 -0.10 -0.23 5.00
C HIS A 45 -1.50 -0.64 5.46
N LEU A 46 -1.85 -1.93 5.35
CA LEU A 46 -3.10 -2.46 5.91
C LEU A 46 -3.14 -2.33 7.43
N ASP A 47 -2.04 -2.55 8.12
CA ASP A 47 -1.99 -2.40 9.57
C ASP A 47 -2.18 -0.94 10.01
N LEU A 48 -1.64 0.03 9.26
CA LEU A 48 -1.93 1.45 9.47
C LEU A 48 -3.42 1.75 9.26
N MET A 49 -4.04 1.19 8.23
CA MET A 49 -5.48 1.35 8.02
C MET A 49 -6.29 0.80 9.20
N ARG A 50 -5.89 -0.34 9.77
CA ARG A 50 -6.50 -0.90 11.00
C ARG A 50 -6.29 0.02 12.20
N GLU A 51 -5.08 0.54 12.40
CA GLU A 51 -4.74 1.42 13.51
C GLU A 51 -5.56 2.71 13.50
N TYR A 52 -5.84 3.26 12.31
CA TYR A 52 -6.69 4.43 12.13
C TYR A 52 -8.21 4.10 12.08
N ASN A 53 -8.61 2.86 12.38
CA ASN A 53 -10.00 2.37 12.29
C ASN A 53 -10.66 2.63 10.92
N LEU A 54 -9.88 2.53 9.84
CA LEU A 54 -10.41 2.60 8.47
C LEU A 54 -10.97 1.23 8.07
N ASP A 55 -12.14 1.24 7.43
CA ASP A 55 -12.74 0.01 6.90
C ASP A 55 -11.87 -0.57 5.78
N ILE A 56 -11.40 -1.80 5.98
CA ILE A 56 -10.65 -2.54 4.97
C ILE A 56 -11.62 -3.35 4.13
N ALA A 57 -11.65 -3.08 2.82
CA ALA A 57 -12.46 -3.85 1.89
C ALA A 57 -11.91 -5.27 1.69
N GLY A 58 -12.80 -6.22 1.40
CA GLY A 58 -12.45 -7.64 1.21
C GLY A 58 -11.39 -7.87 0.13
N ASP A 59 -11.37 -7.04 -0.92
CA ASP A 59 -10.40 -7.12 -2.01
C ASP A 59 -8.96 -6.89 -1.54
N PHE A 60 -8.75 -6.07 -0.51
CA PHE A 60 -7.42 -5.85 0.09
C PHE A 60 -6.95 -7.08 0.88
N LEU A 61 -7.86 -7.74 1.60
CA LEU A 61 -7.54 -8.98 2.33
C LEU A 61 -7.29 -10.14 1.36
N LEU A 62 -8.04 -10.21 0.26
CA LEU A 62 -7.80 -11.17 -0.80
C LEU A 62 -6.41 -10.97 -1.42
N MET A 63 -6.00 -9.73 -1.66
CA MET A 63 -4.67 -9.44 -2.19
C MET A 63 -3.56 -9.75 -1.20
N ALA A 64 -3.74 -9.40 0.09
CA ALA A 64 -2.81 -9.80 1.14
C ALA A 64 -2.61 -11.32 1.16
N SER A 65 -3.68 -12.10 1.03
CA SER A 65 -3.62 -13.57 0.99
C SER A 65 -2.97 -14.12 -0.27
N THR A 66 -2.99 -13.36 -1.38
CA THR A 66 -2.39 -13.76 -2.66
C THR A 66 -0.88 -13.55 -2.68
N LEU A 67 -0.39 -12.59 -1.87
CA LEU A 67 1.02 -12.22 -1.80
C LEU A 67 1.85 -13.08 -0.83
N ILE A 68 1.19 -13.91 0.00
CA ILE A 68 1.80 -14.84 0.97
C ILE A 68 1.95 -16.22 0.34
#